data_AF-A0A958D2W2-F1
#
_entry.id   AF-A0A958D2W2-F1
#
_cell.length_a   1.000
_cell.length_b   1.000
_cell.length_c   1.000
_cell.angle_alpha   90.00
_cell.angle_beta   90.00
_cell.angle_gamma   90.00
#
_symmetry.space_group_name_H-M   'P 1'
#
loop_
_entity.id
_entity.type
_entity.pdbx_description
1 polymer ?
#
loop_
_entity_poly.entity_id
_entity_poly.type
_entity_poly.pdbx_seq_one_letter_code
_entity_poly.pdbx_strand_id
1 'polypeptide(L)'
;PLDKKAQLLVGQLDAAGVWPLEDPQNLHVCMDYHAMRVALRTGIVDVTDPGLLIALKQKAVVSDDINQAVRRAVSDACDVIVAESGVSVFEFDKWIWHLGRSCCFYDHEPICGPRACHKMDICTYIKAVDYACPGKCSLDGACKGSRDDFYTAFWETNVYTAFY
;
A
#
# COMPACT_ATOMS: atom_id res chain seq x y z
N PRO A 1 12.01 -6.02 9.34
CA PRO A 1 12.01 -5.56 7.93
C PRO A 1 12.48 -6.69 7.04
N LEU A 2 11.65 -7.12 6.09
CA LEU A 2 11.98 -8.10 5.04
C LEU A 2 12.83 -7.42 3.95
N ASP A 3 14.07 -7.08 4.24
CA ASP A 3 15.05 -6.48 3.29
C ASP A 3 14.66 -5.15 2.61
N LYS A 4 13.56 -4.50 3.04
CA LYS A 4 13.03 -3.24 2.49
C LYS A 4 14.10 -2.21 2.06
N LYS A 5 15.06 -1.92 2.94
CA LYS A 5 16.08 -0.88 2.67
C LYS A 5 17.00 -1.27 1.51
N ALA A 6 17.38 -2.55 1.43
CA ALA A 6 18.22 -3.05 0.37
C ALA A 6 17.47 -3.04 -0.96
N GLN A 7 16.21 -3.51 -0.97
CA GLN A 7 15.38 -3.53 -2.18
C GLN A 7 15.09 -2.12 -2.72
N LEU A 8 14.76 -1.15 -1.86
CA LEU A 8 14.57 0.24 -2.29
C LEU A 8 15.85 0.83 -2.90
N LEU A 9 17.01 0.61 -2.27
CA LEU A 9 18.29 1.10 -2.78
C LEU A 9 18.58 0.52 -4.16
N VAL A 10 18.48 -0.80 -4.28
CA VAL A 10 18.78 -1.52 -5.52
C VAL A 10 17.82 -1.13 -6.65
N GLY A 11 16.51 -1.04 -6.37
CA GLY A 11 15.52 -0.56 -7.34
C GLY A 11 15.73 0.89 -7.78
N GLN A 12 16.20 1.78 -6.88
CA GLN A 12 16.55 3.15 -7.25
C GLN A 12 17.77 3.24 -8.18
N LEU A 13 18.78 2.40 -7.94
CA LEU A 13 19.98 2.36 -8.77
C LEU A 13 19.68 1.80 -10.18
N ASP A 14 18.80 0.80 -10.25
CA ASP A 14 18.29 0.23 -11.51
C ASP A 14 17.50 1.25 -12.32
N ALA A 15 16.49 1.87 -11.69
CA ALA A 15 15.64 2.88 -12.34
C ALA A 15 16.42 4.12 -12.81
N ALA A 16 17.53 4.46 -12.15
CA ALA A 16 18.43 5.54 -12.56
C ALA A 16 19.42 5.15 -13.68
N GLY A 17 19.46 3.87 -14.08
CA GLY A 17 20.43 3.33 -15.04
C GLY A 17 21.86 3.29 -14.51
N VAL A 18 22.06 3.46 -13.18
CA VAL A 18 23.38 3.46 -12.53
C VAL A 18 23.88 2.03 -12.32
N TRP A 19 22.97 1.14 -11.93
CA TRP A 19 23.24 -0.28 -11.78
C TRP A 19 22.05 -1.09 -12.31
N PRO A 20 22.01 -1.36 -13.63
CA PRO A 20 20.97 -2.20 -14.21
C PRO A 20 21.02 -3.62 -13.64
N LEU A 21 19.87 -4.14 -13.20
CA LEU A 21 19.78 -5.47 -12.62
C LEU A 21 19.63 -6.53 -13.70
N GLU A 22 20.26 -7.68 -13.48
CA GLU A 22 20.10 -8.85 -14.34
C GLU A 22 18.76 -9.57 -14.09
N ASP A 23 18.24 -9.45 -12.87
CA ASP A 23 17.05 -10.15 -12.37
C ASP A 23 16.05 -9.24 -11.63
N PRO A 24 15.57 -8.12 -12.23
CA PRO A 24 14.67 -7.17 -11.58
C PRO A 24 13.34 -7.80 -11.11
N GLN A 25 12.94 -8.95 -11.67
CA GLN A 25 11.77 -9.73 -11.25
C GLN A 25 11.89 -10.34 -9.85
N ASN A 26 13.09 -10.40 -9.26
CA ASN A 26 13.31 -10.88 -7.90
C ASN A 26 13.16 -9.77 -6.85
N LEU A 27 12.87 -8.54 -7.28
CA LEU A 27 12.46 -7.48 -6.38
C LEU A 27 11.03 -7.73 -5.90
N HIS A 28 10.74 -7.31 -4.68
CA HIS A 28 9.41 -7.39 -4.07
C HIS A 28 8.96 -5.99 -3.65
N VAL A 29 7.64 -5.84 -3.52
CA VAL A 29 7.06 -4.57 -3.08
C VAL A 29 7.44 -4.31 -1.62
N CYS A 30 7.89 -3.10 -1.34
CA CYS A 30 8.52 -2.74 -0.08
C CYS A 30 7.50 -2.46 1.03
N MET A 31 7.04 -3.52 1.68
CA MET A 31 5.95 -3.46 2.66
C MET A 31 6.17 -2.49 3.83
N ASP A 32 5.30 -1.48 3.91
CA ASP A 32 5.12 -0.61 5.07
C ASP A 32 3.65 -0.37 5.40
N TYR A 33 3.41 0.44 6.42
CA TYR A 33 2.07 0.71 6.91
C TYR A 33 1.16 1.39 5.87
N HIS A 34 1.70 2.15 4.91
CA HIS A 34 0.88 2.73 3.83
C HIS A 34 0.46 1.65 2.84
N ALA A 35 1.43 0.87 2.34
CA ALA A 35 1.15 -0.20 1.38
C ALA A 35 0.21 -1.25 1.96
N MET A 36 0.44 -1.67 3.20
CA MET A 36 -0.41 -2.63 3.91
C MET A 36 -1.85 -2.14 4.05
N ARG A 37 -2.03 -0.90 4.51
CA ARG A 37 -3.38 -0.33 4.66
C ARG A 37 -4.09 -0.21 3.32
N VAL A 38 -3.38 0.19 2.26
CA VAL A 38 -3.96 0.22 0.91
C VAL A 38 -4.40 -1.18 0.50
N ALA A 39 -3.56 -2.20 0.64
CA ALA A 39 -3.90 -3.56 0.24
C ALA A 39 -5.14 -4.10 0.98
N LEU A 40 -5.21 -3.87 2.29
CA LEU A 40 -6.35 -4.25 3.12
C LEU A 40 -7.64 -3.51 2.73
N ARG A 41 -7.57 -2.18 2.55
CA ARG A 41 -8.76 -1.37 2.22
C ARG A 41 -9.24 -1.58 0.79
N THR A 42 -8.33 -1.87 -0.14
CA THR A 42 -8.69 -2.04 -1.56
C THR A 42 -9.27 -3.42 -1.84
N GLY A 43 -8.99 -4.40 -0.99
CA GLY A 43 -9.32 -5.81 -1.21
C GLY A 43 -8.29 -6.53 -2.07
N ILE A 44 -7.06 -6.01 -2.20
CA ILE A 44 -5.92 -6.77 -2.74
C ILE A 44 -5.69 -8.02 -1.89
N VAL A 45 -5.89 -7.90 -0.57
CA VAL A 45 -6.00 -9.03 0.34
C VAL A 45 -7.34 -8.99 1.06
N ASP A 46 -7.93 -10.16 1.30
CA ASP A 46 -9.11 -10.31 2.14
C ASP A 46 -8.72 -10.95 3.48
N VAL A 47 -9.26 -10.40 4.57
CA VAL A 47 -9.03 -10.93 5.93
C VAL A 47 -10.21 -11.82 6.29
N THR A 48 -9.93 -13.11 6.44
CA THR A 48 -10.96 -14.13 6.73
C THR A 48 -11.07 -14.46 8.21
N ASP A 49 -10.01 -14.22 9.00
CA ASP A 49 -10.01 -14.43 10.44
C ASP A 49 -10.82 -13.33 11.16
N PRO A 50 -11.90 -13.67 11.90
CA PRO A 50 -12.73 -12.69 12.59
C PRO A 50 -11.98 -11.90 13.67
N GLY A 51 -11.01 -12.52 14.35
CA GLY A 51 -10.22 -11.86 15.38
C GLY A 51 -9.32 -10.76 14.79
N LEU A 52 -8.62 -11.08 13.71
CA LEU A 52 -7.79 -10.16 12.96
C LEU A 52 -8.62 -9.02 12.35
N LEU A 53 -9.81 -9.32 11.80
CA LEU A 53 -10.74 -8.31 11.31
C LEU A 53 -11.06 -7.25 12.39
N ILE A 54 -11.38 -7.70 13.61
CA ILE A 54 -11.66 -6.81 14.74
C ILE A 54 -10.41 -6.01 15.12
N ALA A 55 -9.26 -6.68 15.22
CA ALA A 55 -7.99 -6.04 15.59
C ALA A 55 -7.59 -4.93 14.62
N LEU A 56 -7.69 -5.18 13.31
CA LEU A 56 -7.36 -4.21 12.26
C LEU A 56 -8.33 -3.02 12.26
N LYS A 57 -9.61 -3.22 12.55
CA LYS A 57 -10.56 -2.09 12.63
C LYS A 57 -10.38 -1.23 13.87
N GLN A 58 -9.95 -1.85 14.97
CA GLN A 58 -9.73 -1.16 16.25
C GLN A 58 -8.30 -0.62 16.41
N LYS A 59 -7.43 -0.80 15.40
CA LYS A 59 -5.99 -0.48 15.48
C LYS A 59 -5.32 -1.14 16.70
N ALA A 60 -5.80 -2.32 17.07
CA ALA A 60 -5.32 -3.07 18.22
C ALA A 60 -3.90 -3.57 17.97
N VAL A 61 -3.13 -3.72 19.05
CA VAL A 61 -1.79 -4.33 18.99
C VAL A 61 -1.94 -5.81 18.66
N VAL A 62 -1.12 -6.28 17.72
CA VAL A 62 -1.00 -7.70 17.35
C VAL A 62 0.41 -8.21 17.66
N SER A 63 0.58 -9.53 17.70
CA SER A 63 1.90 -10.15 17.82
C SER A 63 2.77 -9.88 16.58
N ASP A 64 4.09 -9.97 16.73
CA ASP A 64 4.97 -9.85 15.55
C ASP A 64 4.70 -10.96 14.54
N ASP A 65 4.38 -12.18 14.99
CA ASP A 65 4.04 -13.30 14.08
C ASP A 65 2.84 -12.96 13.18
N ILE A 66 1.77 -12.38 13.74
CA ILE A 66 0.61 -11.91 12.97
C ILE A 66 1.03 -10.80 12.02
N ASN A 67 1.82 -9.84 12.50
CA ASN A 67 2.33 -8.75 11.67
C ASN A 67 3.17 -9.26 10.49
N GLN A 68 4.08 -10.21 10.69
CA GLN A 68 4.86 -10.82 9.61
C GLN A 68 3.97 -11.61 8.65
N ALA A 69 3.00 -12.36 9.15
CA ALA A 69 2.06 -13.12 8.33
C ALA A 69 1.25 -12.20 7.42
N VAL A 70 0.69 -11.10 7.95
CA VAL A 70 -0.03 -10.10 7.16
C VAL A 70 0.89 -9.43 6.15
N ARG A 71 2.11 -9.04 6.55
CA ARG A 71 3.09 -8.43 5.63
C ARG A 71 3.44 -9.34 4.48
N ARG A 72 3.66 -10.63 4.74
CA ARG A 72 3.95 -11.61 3.71
C ARG A 72 2.76 -11.80 2.77
N ALA A 73 1.56 -11.99 3.32
CA ALA A 73 0.35 -12.14 2.50
C ALA A 73 0.09 -10.93 1.59
N VAL A 74 0.34 -9.70 2.09
CA VAL A 74 0.23 -8.50 1.26
C VAL A 74 1.34 -8.45 0.21
N SER A 75 2.59 -8.77 0.57
CA SER A 75 3.70 -8.80 -0.38
C SER A 75 3.43 -9.78 -1.52
N ASP A 76 3.06 -11.01 -1.19
CA ASP A 76 2.76 -12.07 -2.16
C ASP A 76 1.61 -11.67 -3.09
N ALA A 77 0.55 -11.04 -2.55
CA ALA A 77 -0.55 -10.52 -3.35
C ALA A 77 -0.13 -9.38 -4.30
N CYS A 78 0.80 -8.53 -3.85
CA CYS A 78 1.34 -7.47 -4.70
C CYS A 78 2.21 -8.05 -5.83
N ASP A 79 2.99 -9.11 -5.56
CA ASP A 79 3.81 -9.79 -6.58
C ASP A 79 2.92 -10.36 -7.69
N VAL A 80 1.75 -10.92 -7.35
CA VAL A 80 0.75 -11.34 -8.34
C VAL A 80 0.27 -10.16 -9.19
N ILE A 81 -0.05 -9.01 -8.58
CA ILE A 81 -0.51 -7.84 -9.34
C ILE A 81 0.58 -7.33 -10.29
N VAL A 82 1.83 -7.27 -9.83
CA VAL A 82 2.98 -6.86 -10.65
C VAL A 82 3.12 -7.80 -11.85
N ALA A 83 3.11 -9.11 -11.62
CA ALA A 83 3.23 -10.11 -12.68
C ALA A 83 2.11 -10.01 -13.73
N GLU A 84 0.86 -9.78 -13.30
CA GLU A 84 -0.30 -9.73 -14.20
C GLU A 84 -0.47 -8.37 -14.90
N SER A 85 0.02 -7.28 -14.31
CA SER A 85 -0.12 -5.93 -14.90
C SER A 85 1.02 -5.54 -15.84
N GLY A 86 2.17 -6.21 -15.76
CA GLY A 86 3.36 -5.91 -16.56
C GLY A 86 4.08 -4.61 -16.18
N VAL A 87 3.66 -3.95 -15.09
CA VAL A 87 4.42 -2.81 -14.52
C VAL A 87 5.60 -3.34 -13.72
N SER A 88 6.66 -2.55 -13.58
CA SER A 88 7.77 -2.95 -12.71
C SER A 88 7.37 -2.92 -11.23
N VAL A 89 8.02 -3.74 -10.41
CA VAL A 89 7.89 -3.74 -8.93
C VAL A 89 8.08 -2.33 -8.38
N PHE A 90 9.05 -1.59 -8.93
CA PHE A 90 9.37 -0.23 -8.48
C PHE A 90 8.26 0.77 -8.79
N GLU A 91 7.68 0.72 -10.00
CA GLU A 91 6.54 1.55 -10.36
C GLU A 91 5.33 1.26 -9.48
N PHE A 92 5.06 -0.02 -9.22
CA PHE A 92 3.97 -0.43 -8.34
C PHE A 92 4.20 -0.01 -6.88
N ASP A 93 5.40 -0.19 -6.34
CA ASP A 93 5.77 0.25 -4.99
C ASP A 93 5.58 1.77 -4.81
N LYS A 94 6.08 2.54 -5.78
CA LYS A 94 5.88 4.00 -5.83
C LYS A 94 4.39 4.32 -5.86
N TRP A 95 3.63 3.66 -6.73
CA TRP A 95 2.19 3.89 -6.85
C TRP A 95 1.44 3.61 -5.56
N ILE A 96 1.59 2.41 -4.98
CA ILE A 96 0.81 1.97 -3.80
C ILE A 96 1.16 2.83 -2.57
N TRP A 97 2.44 3.18 -2.41
CA TRP A 97 2.90 4.02 -1.31
C TRP A 97 2.35 5.44 -1.42
N HIS A 98 2.48 6.07 -2.59
CA HIS A 98 1.98 7.43 -2.78
C HIS A 98 0.45 7.51 -2.70
N LEU A 99 -0.26 6.47 -3.17
CA LEU A 99 -1.71 6.33 -3.02
C LEU A 99 -2.09 6.28 -1.53
N GLY A 100 -1.41 5.44 -0.74
CA GLY A 100 -1.65 5.26 0.69
C GLY A 100 -1.26 6.47 1.55
N ARG A 101 -0.39 7.34 1.06
CA ARG A 101 0.00 8.59 1.72
C ARG A 101 -0.87 9.79 1.34
N SER A 102 -1.36 9.85 0.09
CA SER A 102 -2.07 11.03 -0.44
C SER A 102 -3.58 10.86 -0.44
N CYS A 103 -4.08 9.71 -0.89
CA CYS A 103 -5.51 9.48 -1.10
C CYS A 103 -6.12 8.58 -0.02
N CYS A 104 -5.45 7.49 0.34
CA CYS A 104 -5.93 6.47 1.27
C CYS A 104 -5.20 6.55 2.62
N PHE A 105 -5.08 7.77 3.14
CA PHE A 105 -4.37 8.04 4.39
C PHE A 105 -5.29 7.97 5.61
N TYR A 106 -4.70 8.04 6.81
CA TYR A 106 -5.46 7.96 8.06
C TYR A 106 -5.69 9.32 8.73
N ASP A 107 -4.86 10.33 8.46
CA ASP A 107 -5.00 11.67 9.06
C ASP A 107 -6.14 12.50 8.43
N HIS A 108 -6.85 11.93 7.47
CA HIS A 108 -8.05 12.51 6.89
C HIS A 108 -8.90 11.41 6.27
N GLU A 109 -10.16 11.75 6.01
CA GLU A 109 -11.08 10.93 5.24
C GLU A 109 -10.47 10.53 3.88
N PRO A 110 -10.54 9.23 3.48
CA PRO A 110 -10.04 8.76 2.19
C PRO A 110 -10.68 9.51 1.01
N ILE A 111 -9.91 9.81 -0.03
CA ILE A 111 -10.35 10.61 -1.18
C ILE A 111 -11.08 9.72 -2.22
N CYS A 112 -12.05 8.93 -1.77
CA CYS A 112 -12.85 8.02 -2.60
C CYS A 112 -14.31 7.93 -2.11
N GLY A 113 -15.16 7.32 -2.92
CA GLY A 113 -16.61 7.26 -2.74
C GLY A 113 -17.20 8.66 -2.77
N PRO A 114 -17.99 9.08 -1.76
CA PRO A 114 -18.58 10.42 -1.74
C PRO A 114 -17.56 11.54 -1.45
N ARG A 115 -16.34 11.21 -0.99
CA ARG A 115 -15.36 12.18 -0.45
C ARG A 115 -14.46 12.77 -1.54
N ALA A 116 -14.37 14.10 -1.62
CA ALA A 116 -13.59 14.81 -2.64
C ALA A 116 -12.18 15.18 -2.16
N CYS A 117 -11.27 15.42 -3.12
CA CYS A 117 -9.90 15.83 -2.81
C CYS A 117 -9.85 17.24 -2.23
N HIS A 118 -9.07 17.42 -1.16
CA HIS A 118 -8.79 18.72 -0.53
C HIS A 118 -7.28 19.03 -0.48
N LYS A 119 -6.46 18.25 -1.21
CA LYS A 119 -4.99 18.29 -1.12
C LYS A 119 -4.29 18.45 -2.47
N MET A 120 -5.00 18.85 -3.53
CA MET A 120 -4.48 18.80 -4.89
C MET A 120 -3.14 19.54 -5.04
N ASP A 121 -3.01 20.73 -4.43
CA ASP A 121 -1.82 21.58 -4.51
C ASP A 121 -0.56 20.97 -3.84
N ILE A 122 -0.76 20.07 -2.87
CA ILE A 122 0.31 19.45 -2.08
C ILE A 122 0.40 17.93 -2.28
N CYS A 123 -0.40 17.38 -3.20
CA CYS A 123 -0.51 15.94 -3.40
C CYS A 123 0.77 15.37 -4.01
N THR A 124 1.42 14.45 -3.31
CA THR A 124 2.64 13.81 -3.83
C THR A 124 2.32 12.70 -4.84
N TYR A 125 1.10 12.15 -4.82
CA TYR A 125 0.67 11.10 -5.75
C TYR A 125 0.66 11.57 -7.20
N ILE A 126 0.10 12.75 -7.48
CA ILE A 126 0.07 13.33 -8.84
C ILE A 126 1.45 13.78 -9.35
N LYS A 127 2.43 13.93 -8.45
CA LYS A 127 3.83 14.20 -8.81
C LYS A 127 4.61 12.91 -9.09
N ALA A 128 4.12 11.78 -8.57
CA ALA A 128 4.81 10.51 -8.59
C ALA A 128 4.33 9.58 -9.70
N VAL A 129 3.06 9.68 -10.08
CA VAL A 129 2.37 8.79 -11.02
C VAL A 129 1.75 9.62 -12.14
N ASP A 130 1.79 9.10 -13.36
CA ASP A 130 1.07 9.68 -14.51
C ASP A 130 -0.43 9.43 -14.38
N TYR A 131 -1.08 10.23 -13.53
CA TYR A 131 -2.51 10.17 -13.26
C TYR A 131 -3.12 11.57 -13.40
N ALA A 132 -3.96 11.74 -14.43
CA ALA A 132 -4.74 12.95 -14.65
C ALA A 132 -5.86 13.06 -13.60
N CYS A 133 -5.50 13.56 -12.41
CA CYS A 133 -6.37 13.54 -11.23
C CYS A 133 -7.64 14.41 -11.41
N PRO A 134 -8.85 13.82 -11.36
CA PRO A 134 -10.11 14.54 -11.43
C PRO A 134 -10.58 15.02 -10.04
N GLY A 135 -9.68 15.05 -9.04
CA GLY A 135 -10.06 15.31 -7.64
C GLY A 135 -10.57 14.07 -6.88
N LYS A 136 -10.24 12.87 -7.36
CA LYS A 136 -10.56 11.57 -6.75
C LYS A 136 -9.35 10.63 -6.77
N CYS A 137 -9.41 9.59 -5.93
CA CYS A 137 -8.48 8.47 -5.93
C CYS A 137 -8.53 7.73 -7.28
N SER A 138 -7.38 7.23 -7.76
CA SER A 138 -7.29 6.44 -8.99
C SER A 138 -8.04 5.11 -8.96
N LEU A 139 -8.36 4.60 -7.76
CA LEU A 139 -9.13 3.38 -7.55
C LEU A 139 -10.60 3.63 -7.17
N ASP A 140 -11.06 4.87 -7.26
CA ASP A 140 -12.45 5.22 -6.94
C ASP A 140 -13.44 4.45 -7.82
N GLY A 141 -14.46 3.85 -7.22
CA GLY A 141 -15.43 2.98 -7.88
C GLY A 141 -14.94 1.57 -8.20
N ALA A 142 -13.63 1.30 -8.15
CA ALA A 142 -13.05 -0.01 -8.46
C ALA A 142 -12.73 -0.82 -7.19
N CYS A 143 -12.05 -0.23 -6.21
CA CYS A 143 -11.62 -0.96 -5.03
C CYS A 143 -12.76 -1.15 -4.02
N LYS A 144 -12.66 -2.16 -3.14
CA LYS A 144 -13.71 -2.47 -2.16
C LYS A 144 -13.95 -1.29 -1.20
N GLY A 145 -12.90 -0.68 -0.66
CA GLY A 145 -13.02 0.50 0.21
C GLY A 145 -13.63 1.73 -0.46
N SER A 146 -13.58 1.88 -1.78
CA SER A 146 -14.29 3.00 -2.43
C SER A 146 -15.82 2.81 -2.47
N ARG A 147 -16.29 1.56 -2.33
CA ARG A 147 -17.69 1.14 -2.48
C ARG A 147 -18.33 0.67 -1.18
N ASP A 148 -17.53 0.31 -0.18
CA ASP A 148 -17.96 -0.27 1.08
C ASP A 148 -17.11 0.26 2.24
N ASP A 149 -17.76 0.98 3.15
CA ASP A 149 -17.15 1.57 4.32
C ASP A 149 -16.58 0.50 5.27
N PHE A 150 -17.07 -0.75 5.22
CA PHE A 150 -16.51 -1.87 5.96
C PHE A 150 -15.01 -2.01 5.74
N TYR A 151 -14.56 -1.86 4.48
CA TYR A 151 -13.17 -1.99 4.09
C TYR A 151 -12.37 -0.73 4.43
N THR A 152 -12.96 0.46 4.33
CA THR A 152 -12.27 1.72 4.68
C THR A 152 -11.85 1.79 6.15
N ALA A 153 -12.57 1.09 7.01
CA ALA A 153 -12.29 1.03 8.45
C ALA A 153 -11.01 0.25 8.80
N PHE A 154 -10.40 -0.49 7.86
CA PHE A 154 -9.18 -1.23 8.15
C PHE A 154 -7.98 -0.31 8.39
N TRP A 155 -7.22 -0.65 9.42
CA TRP A 155 -5.85 -0.20 9.65
C TRP A 155 -4.86 -1.29 9.26
N GLU A 156 -3.61 -0.90 9.05
CA GLU A 156 -2.47 -1.81 9.07
C GLU A 156 -2.32 -2.50 10.44
N THR A 157 -1.53 -3.58 10.49
CA THR A 157 -1.15 -4.18 11.78
C THR A 157 -0.34 -3.19 12.61
N ASN A 158 -0.67 -3.13 13.90
CA ASN A 158 0.04 -2.33 14.88
C ASN A 158 0.84 -3.26 15.78
N VAL A 159 2.16 -3.06 15.87
CA VAL A 159 3.02 -3.83 16.78
C VAL A 159 3.53 -2.92 17.88
N TYR A 160 3.52 -3.42 19.11
CA TYR A 160 4.19 -2.70 20.19
C TYR A 160 5.70 -2.81 20.00
N THR A 161 6.39 -1.67 19.93
CA THR A 161 7.85 -1.63 19.95
C THR A 161 8.30 -0.63 20.99
N ALA A 162 9.18 -1.02 21.90
CA ALA A 162 9.78 -0.12 22.89
C ALA A 162 10.79 0.88 22.29
N PHE A 163 10.87 0.99 20.97
CA PHE A 163 11.93 1.69 20.23
C PHE A 163 11.41 2.87 19.37
N TYR A 164 10.30 3.49 19.74
CA TYR A 164 9.87 4.79 19.22
C TYR A 164 9.67 5.80 20.35
#